data_AF-D8MPB5-F1
#
_entry.id   AF-D8MPB5-F1
#
_cell.length_a   1.000
_cell.length_b   1.000
_cell.length_c   1.000
_cell.angle_alpha   90.00
_cell.angle_beta   90.00
_cell.angle_gamma   90.00
#
_symmetry.space_group_name_H-M   'P 1'
#
loop_
_entity.id
_entity.type
_entity.pdbx_description
1 polymer ?
#
loop_
_entity_poly.entity_id
_entity_poly.type
_entity_poly.pdbx_seq_one_letter_code
_entity_poly.pdbx_strand_id
1 'polypeptide(L)'
;MALPCGAAASLLVHRSLTDWSQPGMGWAIFQLVLAFIAGTLAIRNAFLTSIAGRRPLSWKWFVPLAVLWLGSILFNMRSVSPIHGQGEGTNCYLFMLVVSVPMAAIMIGYLRQTRAIYPVKSLAAAGAGTACMALVMLTLCHPVHLVMPDLILHLLAFATIVLTTIVVGRRLVVL
;
A
#
# COMPACT_ATOMS: atom_id res chain seq x y z
N MET A 1 -4.54 -8.17 -12.54
CA MET A 1 -5.64 -8.82 -11.77
C MET A 1 -5.74 -8.35 -10.32
N ALA A 2 -4.64 -8.11 -9.60
CA ALA A 2 -4.73 -7.71 -8.18
C ALA A 2 -5.52 -6.40 -7.93
N LEU A 3 -5.12 -5.28 -8.56
CA LEU A 3 -5.79 -3.97 -8.41
C LEU A 3 -7.32 -3.99 -8.65
N PRO A 4 -7.86 -4.57 -9.75
CA PRO A 4 -9.31 -4.59 -9.95
C PRO A 4 -10.05 -5.45 -8.92
N CYS A 5 -9.44 -6.50 -8.38
CA CYS A 5 -10.03 -7.26 -7.28
C CYS A 5 -10.03 -6.45 -5.96
N GLY A 6 -8.97 -5.67 -5.69
CA GLY A 6 -8.97 -4.71 -4.60
C GLY A 6 -10.06 -3.64 -4.77
N ALA A 7 -10.24 -3.14 -5.99
CA ALA A 7 -11.32 -2.20 -6.34
C ALA A 7 -12.71 -2.79 -6.09
N ALA A 8 -12.94 -4.04 -6.47
CA ALA A 8 -14.19 -4.72 -6.15
C ALA A 8 -14.39 -4.87 -4.63
N ALA A 9 -13.35 -5.25 -3.88
CA ALA A 9 -13.42 -5.38 -2.42
C ALA A 9 -13.66 -4.04 -1.71
N SER A 10 -13.27 -2.91 -2.30
CA SER A 10 -13.56 -1.58 -1.74
C SER A 10 -15.06 -1.29 -1.60
N LEU A 11 -15.91 -1.99 -2.35
CA LEU A 11 -17.37 -1.88 -2.26
C LEU A 11 -17.94 -2.48 -0.97
N LEU A 12 -17.16 -3.28 -0.24
CA LEU A 12 -17.57 -3.92 1.01
C LEU A 12 -17.45 -2.98 2.22
N VAL A 13 -16.83 -1.82 2.05
CA VAL A 13 -16.55 -0.86 3.13
C VAL A 13 -17.15 0.47 2.75
N HIS A 14 -17.56 1.25 3.75
CA HIS A 14 -17.94 2.64 3.53
C HIS A 14 -16.79 3.39 2.85
N ARG A 15 -17.10 4.10 1.76
CA ARG A 15 -16.13 4.88 0.99
C ARG A 15 -16.77 6.19 0.54
N SER A 16 -16.05 7.29 0.76
CA SER A 16 -16.35 8.59 0.20
C SER A 16 -15.36 8.88 -0.92
N LEU A 17 -15.78 9.43 -2.05
CA LEU A 17 -14.81 9.85 -3.08
C LEU A 17 -14.00 11.03 -2.57
N THR A 18 -12.70 11.04 -2.87
CA THR A 18 -11.82 12.17 -2.54
C THR A 18 -12.30 13.43 -3.24
N ASP A 19 -12.55 14.47 -2.46
CA ASP A 19 -12.81 15.81 -3.00
C ASP A 19 -11.50 16.46 -3.44
N TRP A 20 -11.25 16.44 -4.75
CA TRP A 20 -10.04 17.00 -5.34
C TRP A 20 -10.05 18.53 -5.37
N SER A 21 -11.17 19.20 -5.08
CA SER A 21 -11.21 20.67 -5.05
C SER A 21 -10.53 21.28 -3.82
N GLN A 22 -10.19 20.46 -2.83
CA GLN A 22 -9.62 20.89 -1.56
C GLN A 22 -8.15 21.37 -1.67
N PRO A 23 -7.73 22.34 -0.84
CA PRO A 23 -6.34 22.76 -0.78
C PRO A 23 -5.45 21.57 -0.37
N GLY A 24 -4.31 21.40 -1.03
CA GLY A 24 -3.42 20.25 -0.80
C GLY A 24 -3.59 19.10 -1.79
N MET A 25 -4.50 19.20 -2.76
CA MET A 25 -4.66 18.24 -3.87
C MET A 25 -3.32 17.86 -4.53
N GLY A 26 -2.44 18.84 -4.80
CA GLY A 26 -1.13 18.57 -5.42
C GLY A 26 -0.25 17.63 -4.58
N TRP A 27 -0.30 17.73 -3.26
CA TRP A 27 0.42 16.84 -2.35
C TRP A 27 -0.19 15.44 -2.33
N ALA A 28 -1.52 15.33 -2.33
CA ALA A 28 -2.21 14.05 -2.42
C ALA A 28 -1.90 13.33 -3.75
N ILE A 29 -1.90 14.05 -4.88
CA ILE A 29 -1.51 13.49 -6.19
C ILE A 29 -0.04 13.02 -6.15
N PHE A 30 0.87 13.83 -5.60
CA PHE A 30 2.27 13.46 -5.47
C PHE A 30 2.47 12.19 -4.64
N GLN A 31 1.79 12.09 -3.48
CA GLN A 31 1.81 10.91 -2.62
C GLN A 31 1.22 9.68 -3.32
N LEU A 32 0.13 9.84 -4.07
CA LEU A 32 -0.49 8.79 -4.87
C LEU A 32 0.48 8.25 -5.92
N VAL A 33 1.13 9.14 -6.67
CA VAL A 33 2.10 8.76 -7.71
C VAL A 33 3.30 8.04 -7.09
N LEU A 34 3.85 8.56 -5.98
CA LEU A 34 4.94 7.90 -5.26
C LEU A 34 4.55 6.50 -4.78
N ALA A 35 3.37 6.35 -4.17
CA ALA A 35 2.87 5.05 -3.71
C ALA A 35 2.66 4.08 -4.88
N PHE A 36 2.14 4.56 -6.01
CA PHE A 36 1.96 3.75 -7.22
C PHE A 36 3.30 3.26 -7.78
N ILE A 37 4.29 4.15 -7.92
CA ILE A 37 5.63 3.78 -8.39
C ILE A 37 6.30 2.81 -7.41
N ALA A 38 6.25 3.09 -6.11
CA ALA A 38 6.80 2.19 -5.10
C ALA A 38 6.14 0.80 -5.13
N GLY A 39 4.81 0.76 -5.26
CA GLY A 39 4.05 -0.48 -5.30
C GLY A 39 4.33 -1.31 -6.55
N THR A 40 4.39 -0.69 -7.73
CA THR A 40 4.74 -1.37 -8.99
C THR A 40 6.17 -1.92 -8.95
N LEU A 41 7.13 -1.13 -8.47
CA LEU A 41 8.51 -1.58 -8.29
C LEU A 41 8.62 -2.73 -7.29
N ALA A 42 7.89 -2.68 -6.17
CA ALA A 42 7.90 -3.74 -5.16
C ALA A 42 7.31 -5.05 -5.70
N ILE A 43 6.18 -4.98 -6.42
CA ILE A 43 5.58 -6.15 -7.10
C ILE A 43 6.55 -6.74 -8.12
N ARG A 44 7.17 -5.90 -8.97
CA ARG A 44 8.20 -6.34 -9.91
C ARG A 44 9.37 -7.01 -9.18
N ASN A 45 9.82 -6.42 -8.07
CA ASN A 45 10.92 -6.94 -7.28
C ASN A 45 10.59 -8.30 -6.64
N ALA A 46 9.34 -8.51 -6.22
CA ALA A 46 8.85 -9.77 -5.67
C ALA A 46 9.02 -10.92 -6.68
N PHE A 47 8.61 -10.70 -7.93
CA PHE A 47 8.75 -11.68 -9.00
C PHE A 47 10.20 -11.87 -9.45
N LEU A 48 10.97 -10.79 -9.61
CA LEU A 48 12.39 -10.91 -9.97
C LEU A 48 13.18 -11.70 -8.91
N THR A 49 12.86 -11.50 -7.63
CA THR A 49 13.50 -12.26 -6.53
C THR A 49 13.09 -13.73 -6.52
N SER A 50 11.94 -14.07 -7.11
CA SER A 50 11.47 -15.47 -7.18
C SER A 50 12.15 -16.30 -8.28
N ILE A 51 12.74 -15.66 -9.30
CA ILE A 51 13.30 -16.31 -10.49
C ILE A 51 14.84 -16.39 -10.40
N ALA A 52 15.41 -17.57 -10.64
CA ALA A 52 16.87 -17.76 -10.68
C ALA A 52 17.54 -16.87 -11.74
N GLY A 53 18.71 -16.30 -11.42
CA GLY A 53 19.52 -15.54 -12.37
C GLY A 53 19.04 -14.11 -12.67
N ARG A 54 17.89 -13.68 -12.11
CA ARG A 54 17.45 -12.28 -12.17
C ARG A 54 18.11 -11.46 -11.06
N ARG A 55 18.37 -10.18 -11.35
CA ARG A 55 18.92 -9.22 -10.37
C ARG A 55 17.79 -8.32 -9.85
N PRO A 56 17.26 -8.58 -8.64
CA PRO A 56 16.27 -7.72 -8.03
C PRO A 56 16.87 -6.34 -7.71
N LEU A 57 16.01 -5.33 -7.63
CA LEU A 57 16.39 -4.01 -7.19
C LEU A 57 16.75 -4.06 -5.70
N SER A 58 17.86 -3.40 -5.35
CA SER A 58 18.29 -3.29 -3.96
C SER A 58 17.24 -2.56 -3.11
N TRP A 59 17.04 -3.02 -1.87
CA TRP A 59 16.13 -2.38 -0.91
C TRP A 59 16.46 -0.90 -0.68
N LYS A 60 17.73 -0.51 -0.89
CA LYS A 60 18.20 0.88 -0.81
C LYS A 60 17.43 1.83 -1.73
N TRP A 61 16.89 1.35 -2.85
CA TRP A 61 16.08 2.17 -3.75
C TRP A 61 14.68 2.47 -3.23
N PHE A 62 14.14 1.64 -2.32
CA PHE A 62 12.85 1.90 -1.69
C PHE A 62 12.96 2.94 -0.57
N VAL A 63 14.15 3.09 0.04
CA VAL A 63 14.41 4.08 1.09
C VAL A 63 14.11 5.52 0.64
N PRO A 64 14.67 6.05 -0.47
CA PRO A 64 14.38 7.42 -0.90
C PRO A 64 12.89 7.61 -1.25
N LEU A 65 12.22 6.61 -1.84
CA LEU A 65 10.77 6.71 -2.10
C LEU A 65 9.97 6.80 -0.79
N ALA A 66 10.30 5.98 0.20
CA ALA A 66 9.64 6.01 1.50
C ALA A 66 9.89 7.34 2.24
N VAL A 67 11.13 7.85 2.20
CA VAL A 67 11.50 9.14 2.79
C VAL A 67 10.77 10.29 2.09
N LEU A 68 10.71 10.29 0.76
CA LEU A 68 9.98 11.31 0.00
C LEU A 68 8.48 11.27 0.30
N TRP A 69 7.89 10.08 0.35
CA TRP A 69 6.48 9.90 0.68
C TRP A 69 6.17 10.40 2.09
N LEU A 70 6.91 9.92 3.11
CA LEU A 70 6.72 10.31 4.50
C LEU A 70 7.00 11.81 4.71
N GLY A 71 8.08 12.32 4.12
CA GLY A 71 8.44 13.74 4.17
C GLY A 71 7.37 14.63 3.56
N SER A 72 6.76 14.22 2.45
CA SER A 72 5.68 14.97 1.81
C SER A 72 4.41 15.03 2.68
N ILE A 73 4.09 13.95 3.41
CA ILE A 73 2.96 13.92 4.35
C ILE A 73 3.24 14.87 5.51
N LEU A 74 4.40 14.75 6.16
CA LEU A 74 4.77 15.59 7.30
C LEU A 74 4.84 17.08 6.91
N PHE A 75 5.28 17.38 5.69
CA PHE A 75 5.30 18.75 5.18
C PHE A 75 3.88 19.27 4.94
N ASN A 76 3.03 18.50 4.29
CA ASN A 76 1.64 18.89 4.01
C ASN A 76 0.82 19.11 5.30
N MET A 77 1.04 18.28 6.33
CA MET A 77 0.40 18.43 7.64
C MET A 77 0.74 19.74 8.34
N ARG A 78 1.91 20.35 8.08
CA ARG A 78 2.28 21.65 8.65
C ARG A 78 1.54 22.82 7.99
N SER A 79 1.04 22.64 6.78
CA SER A 79 0.46 23.69 5.95
C SER A 79 -1.04 23.93 6.21
N VAL A 80 -1.70 23.05 6.96
CA VAL A 80 -3.16 23.01 7.08
C VAL A 80 -3.55 23.22 8.55
N SER A 81 -4.36 24.25 8.80
CA SER A 81 -4.97 24.49 10.11
C SER A 81 -6.05 23.43 10.37
N PRO A 82 -6.16 22.85 11.58
CA PRO A 82 -7.11 21.77 11.84
C PRO A 82 -8.55 22.28 11.75
N ILE A 83 -9.22 22.00 10.63
CA ILE A 83 -10.66 22.20 10.50
C ILE A 83 -11.32 21.19 11.42
N HIS A 84 -11.79 21.65 12.58
CA HIS A 84 -12.58 20.88 13.52
C HIS A 84 -13.95 20.62 12.89
N GLY A 85 -14.25 19.35 12.57
CA GLY A 85 -15.60 18.95 12.15
C GLY A 85 -15.71 17.96 11.00
N GLN A 86 -14.71 17.11 10.71
CA GLN A 86 -14.93 16.02 9.76
C GLN A 86 -15.60 14.83 10.48
N GLY A 87 -16.87 14.61 10.15
CA GLY A 87 -17.67 13.46 10.60
C GLY A 87 -17.05 12.13 10.19
N GLU A 88 -17.51 11.04 10.81
CA GLU A 88 -17.10 9.64 10.64
C GLU A 88 -16.58 9.31 9.23
N GLY A 89 -15.28 9.52 9.03
CA GLY A 89 -14.60 9.21 7.78
C GLY A 89 -14.44 7.71 7.59
N THR A 90 -14.17 7.28 6.35
CA THR A 90 -13.78 5.91 6.02
C THR A 90 -12.71 5.42 6.99
N ASN A 91 -12.96 4.32 7.71
CA ASN A 91 -11.96 3.69 8.58
C ASN A 91 -10.77 3.22 7.71
N CYS A 92 -9.73 4.06 7.61
CA CYS A 92 -8.62 3.90 6.68
C CYS A 92 -7.88 2.58 6.91
N TYR A 93 -7.73 2.17 8.17
CA TYR A 93 -7.13 0.90 8.54
C TYR A 93 -7.93 -0.29 7.99
N LEU A 94 -9.24 -0.33 8.25
CA LEU A 94 -10.11 -1.40 7.78
C LEU A 94 -10.20 -1.43 6.26
N PHE A 95 -10.30 -0.26 5.62
CA PHE A 95 -10.31 -0.14 4.16
C PHE A 95 -9.04 -0.76 3.56
N MET A 96 -7.87 -0.36 4.04
CA MET A 96 -6.58 -0.88 3.56
C MET A 96 -6.48 -2.40 3.71
N LEU A 97 -6.94 -2.96 4.84
CA LEU A 97 -6.96 -4.41 5.04
C LEU A 97 -7.88 -5.11 4.03
N VAL A 98 -9.13 -4.65 3.90
CA VAL A 98 -10.14 -5.30 3.04
C VAL A 98 -9.70 -5.32 1.58
N VAL A 99 -9.20 -4.20 1.04
CA VAL A 99 -8.72 -4.16 -0.35
C VAL A 99 -7.43 -4.97 -0.55
N SER A 100 -6.61 -5.10 0.48
CA SER A 100 -5.35 -5.86 0.40
C SER A 100 -5.54 -7.37 0.41
N VAL A 101 -6.58 -7.90 1.07
CA VAL A 101 -6.83 -9.35 1.15
C VAL A 101 -6.85 -10.04 -0.22
N PRO A 102 -7.71 -9.64 -1.19
CA PRO A 102 -7.73 -10.29 -2.49
C PRO A 102 -6.44 -10.05 -3.29
N MET A 103 -5.82 -8.87 -3.12
CA MET A 103 -4.56 -8.53 -3.78
C MET A 103 -3.41 -9.42 -3.31
N ALA A 104 -3.25 -9.57 -1.99
CA ALA A 104 -2.26 -10.42 -1.36
C ALA A 104 -2.49 -11.89 -1.69
N ALA A 105 -3.75 -12.36 -1.70
CA ALA A 105 -4.09 -13.72 -2.08
C ALA A 105 -3.64 -14.06 -3.51
N ILE A 106 -3.92 -13.17 -4.48
CA ILE A 106 -3.48 -13.32 -5.87
C ILE A 106 -1.95 -13.34 -5.96
N MET A 107 -1.29 -12.41 -5.27
CA MET A 107 0.18 -12.32 -5.27
C MET A 107 0.84 -13.57 -4.67
N ILE A 108 0.32 -14.07 -3.55
CA ILE A 108 0.78 -15.33 -2.94
C ILE A 108 0.53 -16.48 -3.92
N GLY A 109 -0.64 -16.56 -4.54
CA GLY A 109 -0.97 -17.59 -5.53
C GLY A 109 0.04 -17.66 -6.68
N TYR A 110 0.40 -16.51 -7.26
CA TYR A 110 1.42 -16.47 -8.31
C TYR A 110 2.82 -16.85 -7.80
N LEU A 111 3.21 -16.41 -6.60
CA LEU A 111 4.51 -16.75 -6.02
C LEU A 111 4.63 -18.24 -5.62
N ARG A 112 3.51 -18.88 -5.25
CA ARG A 112 3.45 -20.33 -5.04
C ARG A 112 3.76 -21.09 -6.33
N GLN A 113 3.14 -20.66 -7.44
CA GLN A 113 3.34 -21.29 -8.75
C GLN A 113 4.79 -21.17 -9.24
N THR A 114 5.49 -20.08 -8.91
CA THR A 114 6.88 -19.88 -9.35
C THR A 114 7.94 -20.54 -8.46
N ARG A 115 7.56 -21.21 -7.35
CA ARG A 115 8.48 -21.89 -6.41
C ARG A 115 9.66 -20.99 -6.00
N ALA A 116 9.33 -19.85 -5.40
CA ALA A 116 10.28 -18.78 -5.10
C ALA A 116 11.53 -19.26 -4.33
N ILE A 117 12.72 -18.94 -4.85
CA ILE A 117 14.03 -19.30 -4.26
C ILE A 117 14.25 -18.62 -2.91
N TYR A 118 13.82 -17.36 -2.79
CA TYR A 118 13.89 -16.57 -1.56
C TYR A 118 12.48 -16.18 -1.10
N PRO A 119 11.69 -17.13 -0.56
CA PRO A 119 10.25 -16.95 -0.36
C PRO A 119 9.94 -15.77 0.56
N VAL A 120 10.70 -15.58 1.64
CA VAL A 120 10.48 -14.47 2.58
C VAL A 120 10.71 -13.10 1.92
N LYS A 121 11.77 -12.95 1.12
CA LYS A 121 12.09 -11.68 0.44
C LYS A 121 11.05 -11.36 -0.64
N SER A 122 10.65 -12.35 -1.43
CA SER A 122 9.60 -12.20 -2.43
C SER A 122 8.25 -11.85 -1.78
N LEU A 123 7.88 -12.51 -0.68
CA LEU A 123 6.64 -12.22 0.04
C LEU A 123 6.65 -10.86 0.71
N ALA A 124 7.78 -10.42 1.28
CA ALA A 124 7.92 -9.09 1.85
C ALA A 124 7.75 -8.00 0.78
N ALA A 125 8.38 -8.18 -0.38
CA ALA A 125 8.22 -7.26 -1.52
C ALA A 125 6.78 -7.27 -2.08
N ALA A 126 6.12 -8.44 -2.13
CA ALA A 126 4.73 -8.54 -2.53
C ALA A 126 3.78 -7.85 -1.52
N GLY A 127 4.00 -8.06 -0.22
CA GLY A 127 3.28 -7.39 0.86
C GLY A 127 3.45 -5.87 0.81
N ALA A 128 4.68 -5.39 0.62
CA ALA A 128 4.95 -3.96 0.50
C ALA A 128 4.28 -3.38 -0.76
N GLY A 129 4.33 -4.11 -1.87
CA GLY A 129 3.67 -3.72 -3.12
C GLY A 129 2.15 -3.64 -3.00
N THR A 130 1.52 -4.61 -2.35
CA THR A 130 0.07 -4.62 -2.10
C THR A 130 -0.34 -3.50 -1.16
N ALA A 131 0.41 -3.26 -0.07
CA ALA A 131 0.14 -2.16 0.84
C ALA A 131 0.27 -0.78 0.17
N CYS A 132 1.27 -0.58 -0.69
CA CYS A 132 1.39 0.64 -1.50
C CYS A 132 0.19 0.82 -2.45
N MET A 133 -0.29 -0.25 -3.07
CA MET A 133 -1.47 -0.18 -3.93
C MET A 133 -2.77 0.07 -3.15
N ALA A 134 -2.87 -0.43 -1.92
CA ALA A 134 -3.95 -0.10 -1.01
C ALA A 134 -3.92 1.39 -0.63
N LEU A 135 -2.74 1.98 -0.41
CA LEU A 135 -2.58 3.43 -0.20
C LEU A 135 -3.04 4.23 -1.43
N VAL A 136 -2.68 3.81 -2.64
CA VAL A 136 -3.15 4.46 -3.88
C VAL A 136 -4.68 4.49 -3.92
N MET A 137 -5.32 3.35 -3.61
CA MET A 137 -6.78 3.27 -3.56
C MET A 137 -7.38 4.12 -2.45
N LEU A 138 -6.74 4.14 -1.28
CA LEU A 138 -7.19 4.94 -0.15
C LEU A 138 -7.15 6.43 -0.50
N THR A 139 -6.12 6.92 -1.19
CA THR A 139 -6.04 8.32 -1.64
C THR A 139 -7.20 8.72 -2.58
N LEU A 140 -7.85 7.75 -3.25
CA LEU A 140 -9.03 7.99 -4.08
C LEU A 140 -10.36 7.97 -3.28
N CYS A 141 -10.33 7.47 -2.05
CA CYS A 141 -11.52 7.20 -1.22
C CYS A 141 -11.45 7.85 0.18
N HIS A 142 -10.51 8.78 0.40
CA HIS A 142 -10.22 9.36 1.71
C HIS A 142 -9.94 10.86 1.56
N PRO A 143 -10.37 11.70 2.53
CA PRO A 143 -10.06 13.13 2.53
C PRO A 143 -8.59 13.45 2.27
N VAL A 144 -8.35 14.54 1.53
CA VAL A 144 -7.02 15.06 1.15
C VAL A 144 -6.18 15.44 2.37
N HIS A 145 -6.84 15.88 3.44
CA HIS A 145 -6.19 16.26 4.68
C HIS A 145 -5.98 15.02 5.56
N LEU A 146 -4.72 14.65 5.80
CA LEU A 146 -4.38 13.67 6.82
C LEU A 146 -4.16 14.37 8.16
N VAL A 147 -4.76 13.81 9.22
CA VAL A 147 -4.36 14.11 10.60
C VAL A 147 -3.38 13.05 11.12
N MET A 148 -2.67 13.36 12.21
CA MET A 148 -1.70 12.43 12.82
C MET A 148 -2.24 11.03 13.14
N PRO A 149 -3.44 10.85 13.73
CA PRO A 149 -3.98 9.51 13.98
C PRO A 149 -4.16 8.71 12.69
N ASP A 150 -4.57 9.33 11.58
CA ASP A 150 -4.72 8.65 10.28
C ASP A 150 -3.38 8.12 9.77
N LEU A 151 -2.31 8.93 9.90
CA LEU A 151 -0.96 8.49 9.51
C LEU A 151 -0.51 7.27 10.31
N ILE A 152 -0.78 7.24 11.62
CA ILE A 152 -0.46 6.08 12.46
C ILE A 152 -1.24 4.86 11.97
N LEU A 153 -2.53 5.01 11.68
CA LEU A 153 -3.36 3.92 11.15
C LEU A 153 -2.89 3.45 9.77
N HIS A 154 -2.41 4.34 8.89
CA HIS A 154 -1.82 3.96 7.60
C HIS A 154 -0.54 3.13 7.78
N LEU A 155 0.34 3.54 8.70
CA LEU A 155 1.57 2.82 9.01
C LEU A 155 1.28 1.45 9.63
N LEU A 156 0.31 1.37 10.54
CA LEU A 156 -0.13 0.11 11.15
C LEU A 156 -0.77 -0.81 10.11
N ALA A 157 -1.65 -0.30 9.24
CA ALA A 157 -2.23 -1.06 8.14
C ALA A 157 -1.13 -1.57 7.20
N PHE A 158 -0.18 -0.73 6.81
CA PHE A 158 0.95 -1.12 5.98
C PHE A 158 1.76 -2.27 6.61
N ALA A 159 2.15 -2.12 7.88
CA ALA A 159 2.91 -3.14 8.59
C ALA A 159 2.14 -4.47 8.71
N THR A 160 0.84 -4.40 9.03
CA THR A 160 0.00 -5.60 9.15
C THR A 160 -0.18 -6.32 7.82
N ILE A 161 -0.39 -5.62 6.71
CA ILE A 161 -0.47 -6.22 5.36
C ILE A 161 0.84 -6.94 5.01
N VAL A 162 1.99 -6.31 5.25
CA VAL A 162 3.30 -6.92 4.97
C VAL A 162 3.53 -8.17 5.82
N LEU A 163 3.32 -8.06 7.13
CA LEU A 163 3.54 -9.17 8.07
C LEU A 163 2.60 -10.35 7.80
N THR A 164 1.31 -10.08 7.59
CA THR A 164 0.34 -11.13 7.28
C THR A 164 0.65 -11.81 5.95
N THR A 165 1.06 -11.06 4.92
CA THR A 165 1.49 -11.61 3.63
C THR A 165 2.70 -12.54 3.81
N ILE A 166 3.67 -12.17 4.65
CA ILE A 166 4.83 -13.02 4.95
C ILE A 166 4.40 -14.27 5.72
N VAL A 167 3.63 -14.14 6.81
CA VAL A 167 3.26 -15.27 7.67
C VAL A 167 2.38 -16.27 6.93
N VAL A 168 1.32 -15.81 6.28
CA VAL A 168 0.39 -16.65 5.52
C VAL A 168 1.08 -17.19 4.27
N GLY A 169 1.76 -16.33 3.52
CA GLY A 169 2.46 -16.72 2.30
C GLY A 169 3.57 -17.73 2.56
N ARG A 170 4.32 -17.63 3.66
CA ARG A 170 5.36 -18.61 4.00
C ARG A 170 4.77 -20.00 4.23
N ARG A 171 3.67 -20.11 4.97
CA ARG A 171 2.99 -21.40 5.18
C ARG A 171 2.55 -22.00 3.85
N LEU A 172 1.98 -21.19 2.97
CA LEU A 172 1.46 -21.66 1.69
C LEU A 172 2.55 -21.95 0.64
N VAL A 173 3.64 -21.19 0.58
CA VAL A 173 4.71 -21.37 -0.44
C VAL A 173 5.68 -22.48 -0.06
N VAL A 174 5.86 -22.76 1.24
CA VAL A 174 6.75 -23.84 1.73
C VAL A 174 6.06 -25.21 1.72
N LEU A 175 4.73 -25.25 1.82
CA LEU A 175 3.90 -26.45 1.63
C LEU A 175 3.67 -26.71 0.13
#